data_AF-A0A3A8MWY7-F1
#
_entry.id   AF-A0A3A8MWY7-F1
#
_cell.length_a   1.000
_cell.length_b   1.000
_cell.length_c   1.000
_cell.angle_alpha   90.00
_cell.angle_beta   90.00
_cell.angle_gamma   90.00
#
_symmetry.space_group_name_H-M   'P 1'
#
loop_
_entity.id
_entity.type
_entity.pdbx_description
1 polymer ?
#
loop_
_entity_poly.entity_id
_entity_poly.type
_entity_poly.pdbx_seq_one_letter_code
_entity_poly.pdbx_strand_id
1 'polypeptide(L)'
;GSGERLLVGTNGVFLEVVRPWLRVVRKIASYEVETAVPYGTVNEETELPCGQLPAELVGQFGEMARASMPNETGAWIVWNGVSCEFRLVPVAILDHGSGHLRYDRPVLQENEHLVMDCHSHGTFEAFFSGTDNQDDR
;
A
#
# COMPACT_ATOMS: atom_id res chain seq x y z
N GLY A 1 -5.21 -3.41 -17.90
CA GLY A 1 -4.99 -4.56 -17.00
C GLY A 1 -3.90 -4.22 -16.01
N SER A 2 -3.87 -4.88 -14.87
CA SER A 2 -2.80 -4.70 -13.88
C SER A 2 -1.45 -5.17 -14.40
N GLY A 3 -0.37 -4.54 -13.94
CA GLY A 3 0.98 -4.88 -14.36
C GLY A 3 1.95 -3.73 -14.16
N GLU A 4 3.19 -4.00 -14.50
CA GLU A 4 4.31 -3.08 -14.34
C GLU A 4 5.03 -2.96 -15.68
N ARG A 5 5.40 -1.74 -16.07
CA ARG A 5 6.15 -1.50 -17.31
C ARG A 5 7.10 -0.33 -17.18
N LEU A 6 8.11 -0.35 -18.03
CA LEU A 6 9.02 0.79 -18.21
C LEU A 6 8.47 1.71 -19.30
N LEU A 7 8.42 3.00 -19.01
CA LEU A 7 8.17 4.05 -19.99
C LEU A 7 9.48 4.78 -20.27
N VAL A 8 9.74 5.07 -21.53
CA VAL A 8 10.94 5.78 -21.99
C VAL A 8 10.49 7.07 -22.64
N GLY A 9 10.83 8.21 -22.05
CA GLY A 9 10.59 9.54 -22.58
C GLY A 9 11.90 10.28 -22.85
N THR A 10 11.84 11.46 -23.45
CA THR A 10 13.01 12.35 -23.59
C THR A 10 13.60 12.79 -22.25
N ASN A 11 12.78 12.80 -21.21
CA ASN A 11 13.16 13.24 -19.88
C ASN A 11 13.62 12.10 -18.96
N GLY A 12 13.69 10.85 -19.43
CA GLY A 12 14.26 9.72 -18.68
C GLY A 12 13.47 8.42 -18.81
N VAL A 13 13.75 7.48 -17.90
CA VAL A 13 13.05 6.19 -17.78
C VAL A 13 12.18 6.20 -16.53
N PHE A 14 10.95 5.70 -16.66
CA PHE A 14 9.93 5.71 -15.62
C PHE A 14 9.40 4.30 -15.39
N LEU A 15 9.05 3.98 -14.15
CA LEU A 15 8.27 2.80 -13.80
C LEU A 15 6.80 3.21 -13.72
N GLU A 16 5.95 2.50 -14.45
CA GLU A 16 4.51 2.59 -14.31
C GLU A 16 3.98 1.31 -13.67
N VAL A 17 3.29 1.46 -12.55
CA VAL A 17 2.60 0.38 -11.85
C VAL A 17 1.10 0.61 -11.95
N VAL A 18 0.38 -0.39 -12.46
CA VAL A 18 -1.08 -0.38 -12.57
C VAL A 18 -1.65 -1.53 -11.75
N ARG A 19 -2.50 -1.21 -10.78
CA ARG A 19 -3.33 -2.11 -9.99
C ARG A 19 -4.79 -1.69 -10.17
N PRO A 20 -5.79 -2.51 -9.80
CA PRO A 20 -7.19 -2.13 -9.97
C PRO A 20 -7.58 -0.84 -9.20
N TRP A 21 -6.85 -0.52 -8.12
CA TRP A 21 -7.10 0.63 -7.26
C TRP A 21 -6.04 1.74 -7.34
N LEU A 22 -4.93 1.53 -8.06
CA LEU A 22 -3.79 2.45 -8.13
C LEU A 22 -3.18 2.47 -9.52
N ARG A 23 -2.89 3.65 -10.04
CA ARG A 23 -1.93 3.84 -11.13
C ARG A 23 -0.89 4.86 -10.67
N VAL A 24 0.38 4.51 -10.79
CA VAL A 24 1.48 5.40 -10.42
C VAL A 24 2.58 5.36 -11.47
N VAL A 25 3.09 6.53 -11.84
CA VAL A 25 4.23 6.70 -12.74
C VAL A 25 5.31 7.46 -11.98
N ARG A 26 6.50 6.86 -11.85
CA ARG A 26 7.65 7.48 -11.18
C ARG A 26 8.90 7.41 -12.02
N LYS A 27 9.68 8.49 -12.00
CA LYS A 27 10.97 8.52 -12.67
C LYS A 27 11.96 7.64 -11.90
N ILE A 28 12.62 6.72 -12.59
CA ILE A 28 13.61 5.81 -11.98
C ILE A 28 15.02 6.02 -12.51
N ALA A 29 15.17 6.66 -13.68
CA ALA A 29 16.48 7.02 -14.22
C ALA A 29 16.42 8.27 -15.10
N SER A 30 17.54 8.99 -15.18
CA SER A 30 17.75 10.13 -16.08
C SER A 30 18.85 9.79 -17.08
N TYR A 31 18.84 10.42 -18.26
CA TYR A 31 19.97 10.31 -19.18
C TYR A 31 21.12 11.20 -18.70
N GLU A 32 22.35 10.69 -18.80
CA GLU A 32 23.57 11.45 -18.49
C GLU A 32 24.15 12.15 -19.72
N VAL A 33 23.72 11.75 -20.92
CA VAL A 33 24.17 12.30 -22.20
C VAL A 33 22.97 12.87 -22.93
N GLU A 34 23.13 14.02 -23.57
CA GLU A 34 22.14 14.55 -24.50
C GLU A 34 21.97 13.57 -25.66
N THR A 35 20.91 12.78 -25.59
CA THR A 35 20.51 11.85 -26.64
C THR A 35 19.15 12.26 -27.16
N ALA A 36 19.01 12.33 -28.48
CA ALA A 36 17.74 12.61 -29.13
C ALA A 36 16.86 11.36 -29.07
N VAL A 37 16.29 11.09 -27.90
CA VAL A 37 15.27 10.05 -27.74
C VAL A 37 14.03 10.51 -28.50
N PRO A 38 13.56 9.78 -29.54
CA PRO A 38 12.51 10.26 -30.44
C PRO A 38 11.10 10.10 -29.84
N TYR A 39 10.96 10.14 -28.52
CA TYR A 39 9.71 9.97 -27.79
C TYR A 39 9.28 11.29 -27.15
N GLY A 40 8.03 11.35 -26.67
CA GLY A 40 7.55 12.51 -25.92
C GLY A 40 8.15 12.61 -24.51
N THR A 41 7.74 13.64 -23.76
CA THR A 41 7.97 13.70 -22.32
C THR A 41 7.00 12.78 -21.59
N VAL A 42 7.48 12.13 -20.52
CA VAL A 42 6.64 11.36 -19.60
C VAL A 42 6.46 12.15 -18.30
N ASN A 43 5.23 12.28 -17.81
CA ASN A 43 4.96 12.95 -16.54
C ASN A 43 4.86 11.91 -15.42
N GLU A 44 5.33 12.28 -14.23
CA GLU A 44 5.00 11.52 -13.03
C GLU A 44 3.54 11.78 -12.67
N GLU A 45 2.84 10.71 -12.29
CA GLU A 45 1.41 10.76 -12.08
C GLU A 45 1.02 9.78 -10.97
N THR A 46 -0.06 10.09 -10.27
CA THR A 46 -0.67 9.21 -9.28
C THR A 46 -2.16 9.32 -9.41
N GLU A 47 -2.81 8.21 -9.69
CA GLU A 47 -4.25 8.08 -9.74
C GLU A 47 -4.67 6.99 -8.75
N LEU A 48 -5.72 7.28 -7.99
CA LEU A 48 -6.36 6.33 -7.10
C LEU A 48 -7.79 6.09 -7.61
N PRO A 49 -8.00 5.15 -8.55
CA PRO A 49 -9.33 4.75 -8.99
C PRO A 49 -10.30 4.38 -7.86
N CYS A 50 -9.79 3.86 -6.73
CA CYS A 50 -10.61 3.57 -5.55
C CYS A 50 -11.10 4.83 -4.83
N GLY A 51 -10.63 6.02 -5.20
CA GLY A 51 -10.90 7.26 -4.49
C GLY A 51 -10.05 7.41 -3.23
N GLN A 52 -10.42 8.38 -2.39
CA GLN A 52 -9.76 8.61 -1.12
C GLN A 52 -10.14 7.54 -0.10
N LEU A 53 -9.14 7.10 0.68
CA LEU A 53 -9.35 6.20 1.80
C LEU A 53 -10.26 6.87 2.85
N PRO A 54 -11.37 6.24 3.27
CA PRO A 54 -12.23 6.81 4.31
C PRO A 54 -11.49 6.96 5.64
N ALA A 55 -11.48 8.18 6.19
CA ALA A 55 -10.78 8.50 7.43
C ALA A 55 -11.34 7.72 8.63
N GLU A 56 -12.61 7.34 8.57
CA GLU A 56 -13.30 6.56 9.59
C GLU A 56 -12.67 5.19 9.78
N LEU A 57 -12.18 4.55 8.70
CA LEU A 57 -11.53 3.23 8.78
C LEU A 57 -10.17 3.32 9.47
N VAL A 58 -9.44 4.41 9.24
CA VAL A 58 -8.19 4.71 9.97
C VAL A 58 -8.50 4.96 11.45
N GLY A 59 -9.58 5.67 11.74
CA GLY A 59 -10.07 5.88 13.11
C GLY A 59 -10.42 4.58 13.83
N GLN A 60 -11.17 3.69 13.15
CA GLN A 60 -11.54 2.36 13.65
C GLN A 60 -10.30 1.50 13.93
N PHE A 61 -9.30 1.53 13.05
CA PHE A 61 -8.03 0.88 13.31
C PHE A 61 -7.34 1.44 14.56
N GLY A 62 -7.33 2.77 14.72
CA GLY A 62 -6.80 3.42 15.91
C GLY A 62 -7.50 2.99 17.21
N GLU A 63 -8.82 2.79 17.19
CA GLU A 63 -9.57 2.24 18.33
C GLU A 63 -9.18 0.79 18.62
N MET A 64 -9.06 -0.03 17.58
CA MET A 64 -8.61 -1.43 17.72
C MET A 64 -7.20 -1.52 18.30
N ALA A 65 -6.29 -0.64 17.87
CA ALA A 65 -4.93 -0.55 18.39
C ALA A 65 -4.91 -0.19 19.88
N ARG A 66 -5.67 0.84 20.30
CA ARG A 66 -5.78 1.22 21.71
C ARG A 66 -6.37 0.11 22.57
N ALA A 67 -7.39 -0.59 22.07
CA ALA A 67 -8.03 -1.70 22.77
C ALA A 67 -7.09 -2.92 22.93
N SER A 68 -6.09 -3.05 22.07
CA SER A 68 -5.12 -4.17 22.10
C SER A 68 -3.91 -3.90 22.99
N MET A 69 -3.76 -2.67 23.51
CA MET A 69 -2.64 -2.33 24.39
C MET A 69 -2.57 -3.26 25.62
N PRO A 70 -1.35 -3.69 26.03
CA PRO A 70 -0.04 -3.26 25.53
C PRO A 70 0.45 -4.01 24.27
N ASN A 71 -0.32 -4.97 23.75
CA ASN A 71 0.08 -5.79 22.61
C ASN A 71 -0.19 -5.11 21.26
N GLU A 72 0.51 -5.58 20.24
CA GLU A 72 0.27 -5.21 18.85
C GLU A 72 -1.00 -5.85 18.28
N THR A 73 -1.56 -5.22 17.25
CA THR A 73 -2.70 -5.74 16.47
C THR A 73 -2.58 -5.29 15.02
N GLY A 74 -3.32 -5.92 14.11
CA GLY A 74 -3.28 -5.62 12.69
C GLY A 74 -4.63 -5.69 12.00
N ALA A 75 -4.79 -4.93 10.93
CA ALA A 75 -5.92 -5.02 10.02
C ALA A 75 -5.52 -4.59 8.61
N TRP A 76 -6.25 -5.09 7.63
CA TRP A 76 -6.17 -4.61 6.25
C TRP A 76 -7.33 -3.68 5.95
N ILE A 77 -7.08 -2.59 5.22
CA ILE A 77 -8.15 -1.86 4.54
C ILE A 77 -8.22 -2.37 3.10
N VAL A 78 -9.38 -2.93 2.78
CA VAL A 78 -9.68 -3.59 1.52
C VAL A 78 -10.70 -2.76 0.76
N TRP A 79 -10.53 -2.67 -0.55
CA TRP A 79 -11.48 -2.06 -1.48
C TRP A 79 -12.07 -3.10 -2.42
N ASN A 80 -13.39 -3.06 -2.61
CA ASN A 80 -14.09 -3.91 -3.56
C ASN A 80 -14.27 -3.19 -4.91
N GLY A 81 -13.70 -3.73 -5.98
CA GLY A 81 -13.74 -3.13 -7.31
C GLY A 81 -15.11 -3.13 -8.01
N VAL A 82 -16.10 -3.84 -7.47
CA VAL A 82 -17.47 -3.89 -7.99
C VAL A 82 -18.41 -2.98 -7.20
N SER A 83 -18.41 -3.08 -5.87
CA SER A 83 -19.26 -2.21 -5.02
C SER A 83 -18.66 -0.82 -4.79
N CYS A 84 -17.36 -0.64 -5.08
CA CYS A 84 -16.58 0.55 -4.78
C CYS A 84 -16.51 0.88 -3.28
N GLU A 85 -16.74 -0.10 -2.41
CA GLU A 85 -16.74 0.08 -0.96
C GLU A 85 -15.40 -0.29 -0.35
N PHE A 86 -15.05 0.41 0.73
CA PHE A 86 -13.92 0.07 1.59
C PHE A 86 -14.41 -0.63 2.87
N ARG A 87 -13.59 -1.52 3.41
CA ARG A 87 -13.80 -2.11 4.74
C ARG A 87 -12.48 -2.37 5.46
N LEU A 88 -12.52 -2.26 6.78
CA LEU A 88 -11.44 -2.71 7.66
C LEU A 88 -11.61 -4.20 7.95
N VAL A 89 -10.52 -4.96 7.86
CA VAL A 89 -10.50 -6.42 8.01
C VAL A 89 -9.43 -6.78 9.04
N PRO A 90 -9.79 -7.08 10.29
CA PRO A 90 -8.84 -7.54 11.29
C PRO A 90 -8.08 -8.77 10.80
N VAL A 91 -6.77 -8.80 11.06
CA VAL A 91 -5.95 -9.98 10.73
C VAL A 91 -6.22 -11.11 11.73
N ALA A 92 -5.97 -12.35 11.32
CA ALA A 92 -6.03 -13.48 12.23
C ALA A 92 -4.71 -13.58 13.01
N ILE A 93 -4.69 -13.04 14.23
CA ILE A 93 -3.50 -13.03 15.09
C ILE A 93 -3.12 -14.46 15.48
N LEU A 94 -1.89 -14.86 15.16
CA LEU A 94 -1.29 -16.14 15.53
C LEU A 94 -0.43 -16.03 16.79
N ASP A 95 0.23 -14.90 16.97
CA ASP A 95 1.01 -14.54 18.16
C ASP A 95 1.22 -13.02 18.19
N HIS A 96 1.20 -12.41 19.38
CA HIS A 96 1.44 -10.98 19.53
C HIS A 96 1.96 -10.61 20.91
N GLY A 97 2.76 -9.55 20.97
CA GLY A 97 3.27 -8.95 22.18
C GLY A 97 3.40 -7.45 22.00
N SER A 98 4.10 -6.77 22.92
CA SER A 98 4.25 -5.32 22.87
C SER A 98 5.19 -4.82 21.78
N GLY A 99 5.91 -5.71 21.08
CA GLY A 99 6.89 -5.38 20.05
C GLY A 99 6.97 -6.44 18.93
N HIS A 100 5.94 -7.27 18.79
CA HIS A 100 5.83 -8.24 17.71
C HIS A 100 4.37 -8.59 17.41
N LEU A 101 4.11 -8.85 16.13
CA LEU A 101 2.84 -9.33 15.62
C LEU A 101 3.08 -10.37 14.54
N ARG A 102 2.51 -11.57 14.73
CA ARG A 102 2.48 -12.64 13.73
C ARG A 102 1.04 -12.98 13.43
N TYR A 103 0.66 -12.94 12.17
CA TYR A 103 -0.74 -13.12 11.77
C TYR A 103 -0.87 -13.80 10.40
N ASP A 104 -2.03 -14.41 10.19
CA ASP A 104 -2.45 -14.84 8.86
C ASP A 104 -3.16 -13.69 8.14
N ARG A 105 -2.77 -13.49 6.88
CA ARG A 105 -3.32 -12.47 6.00
C ARG A 105 -4.81 -12.78 5.69
N PRO A 106 -5.71 -11.78 5.74
CA PRO A 106 -7.10 -11.96 5.34
C PRO A 106 -7.24 -12.54 3.92
N VAL A 107 -8.17 -13.47 3.75
CA VAL A 107 -8.52 -13.99 2.42
C VAL A 107 -9.37 -12.96 1.70
N LEU A 108 -8.89 -12.47 0.56
CA LEU A 108 -9.60 -11.54 -0.30
C LEU A 108 -10.49 -12.29 -1.30
N GLN A 109 -11.70 -11.77 -1.51
CA GLN A 109 -12.57 -12.23 -2.60
C GLN A 109 -12.06 -11.77 -3.97
N GLU A 110 -12.62 -12.30 -5.06
CA GLU A 110 -12.17 -12.07 -6.45
C GLU A 110 -12.06 -10.58 -6.83
N ASN A 111 -12.92 -9.73 -6.28
CA ASN A 111 -12.93 -8.28 -6.56
C ASN A 111 -12.41 -7.44 -5.40
N GLU A 112 -11.81 -8.06 -4.39
CA GLU A 112 -11.25 -7.37 -3.25
C GLU A 112 -9.76 -7.14 -3.44
N HIS A 113 -9.33 -5.93 -3.10
CA HIS A 113 -7.95 -5.51 -3.25
C HIS A 113 -7.47 -4.91 -1.93
N LEU A 114 -6.31 -5.39 -1.46
CA LEU A 114 -5.60 -4.75 -0.36
C LEU A 114 -5.15 -3.36 -0.83
N VAL A 115 -5.57 -2.33 -0.09
CA VAL A 115 -5.18 -0.93 -0.32
C VAL A 115 -4.19 -0.45 0.74
N MET A 116 -4.38 -0.88 1.99
CA MET A 116 -3.50 -0.51 3.10
C MET A 116 -3.38 -1.67 4.08
N ASP A 117 -2.15 -2.03 4.44
CA ASP A 117 -1.85 -2.88 5.59
C ASP A 117 -1.63 -1.97 6.81
N CYS A 118 -2.25 -2.29 7.94
CA CYS A 118 -2.16 -1.52 9.17
C CYS A 118 -1.73 -2.43 10.32
N HIS A 119 -0.66 -2.04 11.03
CA HIS A 119 -0.21 -2.69 12.27
C HIS A 119 0.14 -1.65 13.33
N SER A 120 -0.09 -2.00 14.60
CA SER A 120 0.27 -1.16 15.75
C SER A 120 1.56 -1.64 16.39
N HIS A 121 2.21 -0.79 17.19
CA HIS A 121 3.49 -1.06 17.86
C HIS A 121 3.36 -1.16 19.39
N GLY A 122 2.16 -1.51 19.89
CA GLY A 122 1.89 -1.68 21.32
C GLY A 122 2.18 -0.41 22.11
N THR A 123 3.23 -0.44 22.94
CA THR A 123 3.70 0.70 23.75
C THR A 123 4.80 1.53 23.08
N PHE A 124 5.33 1.10 21.94
CA PHE A 124 6.36 1.82 21.22
C PHE A 124 5.74 2.88 20.28
N GLU A 125 6.55 3.86 19.90
CA GLU A 125 6.14 4.86 18.92
C GLU A 125 5.87 4.19 17.57
N ALA A 126 5.00 4.79 16.76
CA ALA A 126 4.76 4.33 15.41
C ALA A 126 5.99 4.67 14.53
N PHE A 127 6.87 3.70 14.29
CA PHE A 127 7.98 3.81 13.33
C PHE A 127 7.99 2.57 12.43
N PHE A 128 8.52 2.64 11.21
CA PHE A 128 8.72 1.44 10.40
C PHE A 128 9.85 0.61 10.99
N SER A 129 9.56 -0.60 11.47
CA SER A 129 10.56 -1.52 12.03
C SER A 129 11.33 -2.26 10.93
N GLY A 130 12.47 -2.87 11.27
CA GLY A 130 13.21 -3.73 10.34
C GLY A 130 12.46 -5.02 9.93
N THR A 131 11.44 -5.42 10.69
CA THR A 131 10.54 -6.53 10.36
C THR A 131 9.52 -6.10 9.31
N ASP A 132 8.95 -4.89 9.46
CA ASP A 132 7.98 -4.30 8.51
C ASP A 132 8.57 -4.23 7.08
N ASN A 133 9.86 -3.89 6.97
CA ASN A 133 10.56 -3.79 5.69
C ASN A 133 10.81 -5.14 4.98
N GLN A 134 10.65 -6.28 5.67
CA GLN A 134 10.74 -7.61 5.07
C GLN A 134 9.37 -8.12 4.60
N ASP A 135 8.28 -7.72 5.26
CA ASP A 135 6.91 -8.08 4.86
C ASP A 135 6.45 -7.33 3.59
N ASP A 136 7.06 -6.17 3.31
CA ASP A 136 6.80 -5.28 2.16
C ASP A 136 7.59 -5.61 0.86
N ARG A 137 8.33 -6.73 0.81
CA ARG A 137 9.06 -7.19 -0.40
C ARG A 137 8.27 -8.19 -1.24
#